data_AF-A0A357YD27-F1
#
_entry.id   AF-A0A357YD27-F1
#
_cell.length_a   1.000
_cell.length_b   1.000
_cell.length_c   1.000
_cell.angle_alpha   90.00
_cell.angle_beta   90.00
_cell.angle_gamma   90.00
#
_symmetry.space_group_name_H-M   'P 1'
#
loop_
_entity.id
_entity.type
_entity.pdbx_description
1 polymer ?
#
loop_
_entity_poly.entity_id
_entity_poly.type
_entity_poly.pdbx_seq_one_letter_code
_entity_poly.pdbx_strand_id
1 'polypeptide(L)'
;MPVLNWLLKSHCPSCAIDSQWSDLARLPHPPKTLAEKIRTTLDLYPCDLLFIHRDAEKQGYDARREEILTALQNITSPPAICVIPVRMQEAWLLLDEAAIKKAAGNPSAADKLLLPKAGRVEQIPDPKQILFDLLRDASGLTGARLKHLKLHKCVHRLSTLIDDFSLLRGIPAFNRLESELLQTIQTQGWI
;
A
#
# COMPACT_ATOMS: atom_id res chain seq x y z
N MET A 1 4.43 -0.71 5.78
CA MET A 1 3.63 0.18 4.90
C MET A 1 2.63 0.92 5.75
N PRO A 2 2.52 2.27 5.71
CA PRO A 2 1.67 3.04 6.64
C PRO A 2 0.21 2.56 6.72
N VAL A 3 -0.38 2.21 5.58
CA VAL A 3 -1.74 1.65 5.50
C VAL A 3 -1.92 0.36 6.30
N LEU A 4 -0.93 -0.55 6.29
CA LEU A 4 -1.00 -1.82 7.02
C LEU A 4 -0.87 -1.59 8.51
N ASN A 5 0.02 -0.69 8.92
CA ASN A 5 0.19 -0.33 10.32
C ASN A 5 -1.08 0.34 10.87
N TRP A 6 -1.72 1.21 10.08
CA TRP A 6 -3.00 1.81 10.43
C TRP A 6 -4.10 0.75 10.58
N LEU A 7 -4.16 -0.21 9.66
CA LEU A 7 -5.16 -1.28 9.68
C LEU A 7 -5.00 -2.19 10.90
N LEU A 8 -3.77 -2.60 11.22
CA LEU A 8 -3.46 -3.37 12.42
C LEU A 8 -3.81 -2.59 13.69
N LYS A 9 -3.42 -1.32 13.81
CA LYS A 9 -3.77 -0.49 14.97
C LYS A 9 -5.28 -0.31 15.16
N SER A 10 -6.02 -0.30 14.05
CA SER A 10 -7.48 -0.12 14.06
C SER A 10 -8.20 -1.37 14.57
N HIS A 11 -7.65 -2.57 14.34
CA HIS A 11 -8.31 -3.85 14.65
C HIS A 11 -7.66 -4.64 15.79
N CYS A 12 -6.41 -4.31 16.14
CA CYS A 12 -5.62 -4.91 17.22
C CYS A 12 -4.94 -3.81 18.07
N PRO A 13 -5.69 -2.92 18.74
CA PRO A 13 -5.11 -1.79 19.47
C PRO A 13 -4.25 -2.22 20.66
N SER A 14 -4.48 -3.43 21.20
CA SER A 14 -3.76 -4.04 22.30
C SER A 14 -2.43 -4.68 21.88
N CYS A 15 -2.24 -4.98 20.60
CA CYS A 15 -1.04 -5.65 20.10
C CYS A 15 0.11 -4.66 19.89
N ALA A 16 1.31 -5.02 20.35
CA ALA A 16 2.53 -4.33 19.97
C ALA A 16 2.83 -4.62 18.49
N ILE A 17 2.97 -3.58 17.68
CA ILE A 17 3.22 -3.70 16.24
C ILE A 17 4.66 -3.31 15.95
N ASP A 18 5.50 -4.27 15.61
CA ASP A 18 6.83 -4.05 15.01
C ASP A 18 6.79 -4.40 13.52
N SER A 19 6.70 -3.38 12.67
CA SER A 19 6.56 -3.57 11.23
C SER A 19 7.90 -3.45 10.51
N GLN A 20 8.29 -4.50 9.82
CA GLN A 20 9.53 -4.53 9.02
C GLN A 20 9.23 -4.73 7.54
N TRP A 21 10.06 -4.14 6.68
CA TRP A 21 9.99 -4.34 5.23
C TRP A 21 11.21 -5.15 4.78
N SER A 22 10.97 -6.31 4.17
CA SER A 22 12.03 -7.17 3.66
C SER A 22 12.56 -6.62 2.31
N ASP A 23 13.59 -5.78 2.36
CA ASP A 23 14.29 -5.30 1.16
C ASP A 23 15.33 -6.34 0.67
N LEU A 24 14.82 -7.36 -0.03
CA LEU A 24 15.64 -8.47 -0.53
C LEU A 24 16.54 -8.08 -1.71
N ALA A 25 16.30 -6.93 -2.36
CA ALA A 25 17.06 -6.49 -3.53
C ALA A 25 18.51 -6.13 -3.20
N ARG A 26 18.82 -5.86 -1.93
CA ARG A 26 20.16 -5.52 -1.45
C ARG A 26 21.04 -6.72 -1.13
N LEU A 27 20.49 -7.93 -1.20
CA LEU A 27 21.25 -9.15 -0.92
C LEU A 27 22.28 -9.40 -2.04
N PRO A 28 23.43 -10.03 -1.73
CA PRO A 28 24.42 -10.40 -2.75
C PRO A 28 23.84 -11.29 -3.86
N HIS A 29 22.92 -12.19 -3.49
CA HIS A 29 22.21 -13.07 -4.40
C HIS A 29 20.70 -12.96 -4.15
N PRO A 30 20.02 -11.97 -4.75
CA PRO A 30 18.59 -11.75 -4.51
C PRO A 30 17.76 -12.96 -5.01
N PRO A 31 16.79 -13.44 -4.22
CA PRO A 31 15.89 -14.51 -4.62
C PRO A 31 15.03 -14.09 -5.83
N LYS A 32 14.82 -15.02 -6.76
CA LYS A 32 14.17 -14.73 -8.05
C LYS A 32 12.69 -15.07 -8.02
N THR A 33 12.34 -16.24 -7.48
CA THR A 33 10.95 -16.70 -7.43
C THR A 33 10.21 -16.15 -6.21
N LEU A 34 8.87 -16.11 -6.25
CA LEU A 34 8.07 -15.69 -5.10
C LEU A 34 8.29 -16.61 -3.90
N ALA A 35 8.36 -17.92 -4.12
CA ALA A 35 8.63 -18.89 -3.06
C ALA A 35 10.00 -18.68 -2.40
N GLU A 36 11.06 -18.43 -3.19
CA GLU A 36 12.39 -18.09 -2.66
C GLU A 36 12.36 -16.78 -1.86
N LYS A 37 11.63 -15.78 -2.34
CA LYS A 37 11.47 -14.50 -1.63
C LYS A 37 10.80 -14.70 -0.28
N ILE A 38 9.71 -15.46 -0.24
CA ILE A 38 9.00 -15.77 1.01
C ILE A 38 9.93 -16.49 2.00
N ARG A 39 10.62 -17.55 1.57
CA ARG A 39 11.56 -18.28 2.44
C ARG A 39 12.66 -17.35 2.98
N THR A 40 13.32 -16.62 2.09
CA THR A 40 14.40 -15.70 2.47
C THR A 40 13.90 -14.61 3.42
N THR A 41 12.69 -14.09 3.21
CA THR A 41 12.07 -13.13 4.13
C THR A 41 11.86 -13.75 5.51
N LEU A 42 11.30 -14.96 5.61
CA LEU A 42 11.06 -15.62 6.89
C LEU A 42 12.35 -15.98 7.63
N ASP A 43 13.41 -16.35 6.90
CA ASP A 43 14.72 -16.65 7.47
C ASP A 43 15.41 -15.40 8.06
N LEU A 44 15.31 -14.26 7.34
CA LEU A 44 15.98 -13.01 7.73
C LEU A 44 15.14 -12.15 8.69
N TYR A 45 13.82 -12.24 8.59
CA TYR A 45 12.85 -11.44 9.32
C TYR A 45 11.75 -12.35 9.88
N PRO A 46 12.04 -13.16 10.92
CA PRO A 46 11.02 -13.94 11.60
C PRO A 46 9.87 -13.04 12.07
N CYS A 47 8.64 -13.49 11.87
CA CYS A 47 7.45 -12.69 12.18
C CYS A 47 6.26 -13.56 12.59
N ASP A 48 5.32 -12.95 13.30
CA ASP A 48 4.05 -13.57 13.68
C ASP A 48 2.97 -13.46 12.59
N LEU A 49 3.14 -12.51 11.67
CA LEU A 49 2.21 -12.21 10.59
C LEU A 49 2.98 -11.77 9.35
N LEU A 50 2.73 -12.42 8.21
CA LEU A 50 3.37 -12.09 6.94
C LEU A 50 2.40 -11.37 5.99
N PHE A 51 2.71 -10.14 5.60
CA PHE A 51 2.01 -9.48 4.49
C PHE A 51 2.77 -9.69 3.18
N ILE A 52 2.08 -10.20 2.16
CA ILE A 52 2.64 -10.42 0.83
C ILE A 52 2.03 -9.43 -0.14
N HIS A 53 2.81 -8.43 -0.54
CA HIS A 53 2.37 -7.41 -1.49
C HIS A 53 2.63 -7.82 -2.94
N ARG A 54 1.59 -7.81 -3.77
CA ARG A 54 1.68 -8.14 -5.19
C ARG A 54 0.60 -7.42 -5.99
N ASP A 55 1.01 -6.50 -6.87
CA ASP A 55 0.06 -5.83 -7.76
C ASP A 55 -0.61 -6.82 -8.74
N ALA A 56 -1.92 -6.64 -8.96
CA ALA A 56 -2.72 -7.41 -9.92
C ALA A 56 -2.27 -7.23 -11.38
N GLU A 57 -1.66 -6.08 -11.69
CA GLU A 57 -1.22 -5.68 -13.03
C GLU A 57 -2.29 -5.99 -14.09
N LYS A 58 -2.03 -6.95 -14.99
CA LYS A 58 -2.96 -7.40 -16.05
C LYS A 58 -3.70 -8.70 -15.73
N GLN A 59 -3.34 -9.41 -14.66
CA GLN A 59 -3.84 -10.76 -14.39
C GLN A 59 -5.09 -10.78 -13.50
N GLY A 60 -5.41 -9.68 -12.83
CA GLY A 60 -6.55 -9.58 -11.91
C GLY A 60 -6.22 -10.10 -10.50
N TYR A 61 -7.15 -9.89 -9.58
CA TYR A 61 -6.94 -10.21 -8.16
C TYR A 61 -6.79 -11.71 -7.90
N ASP A 62 -7.72 -12.52 -8.40
CA ASP A 62 -7.78 -13.95 -8.07
C ASP A 62 -6.56 -14.72 -8.58
N ALA A 63 -6.07 -14.39 -9.78
CA ALA A 63 -4.86 -14.99 -10.33
C ALA A 63 -3.61 -14.69 -9.48
N ARG A 64 -3.47 -13.45 -8.98
CA ARG A 64 -2.35 -13.09 -8.07
C ARG A 64 -2.47 -13.74 -6.70
N ARG A 65 -3.70 -13.88 -6.20
CA ARG A 65 -3.94 -14.59 -4.94
C ARG A 65 -3.55 -16.06 -5.09
N GLU A 66 -3.94 -16.70 -6.19
CA GLU A 66 -3.56 -18.09 -6.47
C GLU A 66 -2.04 -18.26 -6.63
N GLU A 67 -1.35 -17.30 -7.29
CA GLU A 67 0.11 -17.27 -7.37
C GLU A 67 0.75 -17.26 -5.96
N ILE A 68 0.25 -16.41 -5.06
CA ILE A 68 0.74 -16.31 -3.68
C ILE A 68 0.49 -17.60 -2.91
N LEU A 69 -0.74 -18.12 -2.97
CA LEU A 69 -1.10 -19.35 -2.27
C LEU A 69 -0.27 -20.55 -2.76
N THR A 70 -0.06 -20.66 -4.07
CA THR A 70 0.79 -21.70 -4.67
C THR A 70 2.23 -21.59 -4.16
N ALA A 71 2.76 -20.38 -4.04
CA ALA A 71 4.10 -20.17 -3.49
C ALA A 71 4.21 -20.59 -2.01
N LEU A 72 3.12 -20.45 -1.24
CA LEU A 72 3.06 -20.82 0.18
C LEU A 72 2.87 -22.32 0.44
N GLN A 73 2.32 -23.10 -0.50
CA GLN A 73 1.94 -24.52 -0.29
C GLN A 73 3.04 -25.38 0.33
N ASN A 74 4.31 -25.12 0.01
CA ASN A 74 5.47 -25.89 0.48
C ASN A 74 6.40 -25.05 1.37
N ILE A 75 5.84 -24.10 2.12
CA ILE A 75 6.57 -23.23 3.04
C ILE A 75 5.81 -23.20 4.36
N THR A 76 6.44 -23.71 5.42
CA THR A 76 5.96 -23.46 6.78
C THR A 76 6.10 -21.96 7.06
N SER A 77 4.97 -21.29 7.26
CA SER A 77 4.90 -19.84 7.42
C SER A 77 3.92 -19.49 8.54
N PRO A 78 4.11 -18.34 9.21
CA PRO A 78 3.05 -17.73 10.01
C PRO A 78 1.82 -17.43 9.12
N PRO A 79 0.68 -17.05 9.70
CA PRO A 79 -0.45 -16.56 8.92
C PRO A 79 0.01 -15.51 7.89
N ALA A 80 -0.40 -15.70 6.64
CA ALA A 80 -0.01 -14.84 5.53
C ALA A 80 -1.25 -14.15 4.95
N ILE A 81 -1.15 -12.84 4.75
CA ILE A 81 -2.23 -11.99 4.22
C ILE A 81 -1.81 -11.40 2.88
N CYS A 82 -2.70 -11.49 1.90
CA CYS A 82 -2.46 -11.01 0.55
C CYS A 82 -2.78 -9.50 0.46
N VAL A 83 -1.79 -8.69 0.07
CA VAL A 83 -2.00 -7.28 -0.25
C VAL A 83 -1.92 -7.13 -1.77
N ILE A 84 -3.08 -7.14 -2.44
CA ILE A 84 -3.16 -7.14 -3.91
C ILE A 84 -3.96 -5.92 -4.40
N PRO A 85 -3.30 -4.77 -4.60
CA PRO A 85 -3.92 -3.64 -5.29
C PRO A 85 -4.25 -4.01 -6.74
N VAL A 86 -5.45 -3.66 -7.21
CA VAL A 86 -5.87 -4.01 -8.59
C VAL A 86 -5.19 -3.13 -9.64
N ARG A 87 -4.91 -1.87 -9.31
CA ARG A 87 -4.16 -0.93 -10.16
C ARG A 87 -3.15 -0.15 -9.32
N MET A 88 -2.05 -0.79 -8.96
CA MET A 88 -0.93 -0.22 -8.18
C MET A 88 -1.34 0.34 -6.80
N GLN A 89 -0.38 0.46 -5.90
CA GLN A 89 -0.65 1.04 -4.59
C GLN A 89 -0.92 2.55 -4.66
N GLU A 90 -0.39 3.26 -5.66
CA GLU A 90 -0.61 4.70 -5.84
C GLU A 90 -2.09 5.07 -5.99
N ALA A 91 -2.94 4.15 -6.50
CA ALA A 91 -4.37 4.38 -6.58
C ALA A 91 -5.02 4.65 -5.21
N TRP A 92 -4.50 4.03 -4.15
CA TRP A 92 -4.99 4.22 -2.78
C TRP A 92 -4.60 5.59 -2.20
N LEU A 93 -3.61 6.28 -2.79
CA LEU A 93 -3.17 7.60 -2.34
C LEU A 93 -3.95 8.76 -2.96
N LEU A 94 -4.88 8.48 -3.88
CA LEU A 94 -5.62 9.49 -4.66
C LEU A 94 -6.84 10.08 -3.94
N LEU A 95 -7.09 9.70 -2.69
CA LEU A 95 -8.37 9.96 -2.01
C LEU A 95 -8.32 11.06 -0.93
N ASP A 96 -7.14 11.41 -0.43
CA ASP A 96 -6.99 12.40 0.65
C ASP A 96 -6.46 13.73 0.12
N GLU A 97 -7.38 14.68 -0.11
CA GLU A 97 -7.04 16.01 -0.63
C GLU A 97 -6.09 16.78 0.30
N ALA A 98 -6.35 16.73 1.60
CA ALA A 98 -5.58 17.47 2.58
C ALA A 98 -4.15 16.93 2.67
N ALA A 99 -3.99 15.61 2.68
CA ALA A 99 -2.68 14.98 2.67
C ALA A 99 -1.92 15.26 1.37
N ILE A 100 -2.58 15.26 0.20
CA ILE A 100 -1.97 15.61 -1.09
C ILE A 100 -1.44 17.05 -1.05
N LYS A 101 -2.26 18.02 -0.63
CA LYS A 101 -1.86 19.44 -0.49
C LYS A 101 -0.67 19.62 0.45
N LYS A 102 -0.71 18.96 1.61
CA LYS A 102 0.39 18.99 2.59
C LYS A 102 1.67 18.35 2.04
N ALA A 103 1.55 17.24 1.31
CA ALA A 103 2.67 16.55 0.68
C ALA A 103 3.32 17.38 -0.44
N ALA A 104 2.52 18.10 -1.22
CA ALA A 104 2.97 19.04 -2.25
C ALA A 104 3.63 20.31 -1.68
N GLY A 105 3.53 20.54 -0.37
CA GLY A 105 4.13 21.69 0.31
C GLY A 105 3.24 22.94 0.33
N ASN A 106 1.96 22.79 0.00
CA ASN A 106 1.00 23.89 -0.03
C ASN A 106 -0.32 23.49 0.66
N PRO A 107 -0.32 23.30 1.99
CA PRO A 107 -1.48 22.80 2.73
C PRO A 107 -2.68 23.76 2.67
N SER A 108 -2.44 25.06 2.48
CA SER A 108 -3.46 26.11 2.47
C SER A 108 -3.96 26.45 1.06
N ALA A 109 -3.67 25.60 0.06
CA ALA A 109 -4.16 25.80 -1.30
C ALA A 109 -5.69 25.93 -1.33
N ALA A 110 -6.20 27.07 -1.80
CA ALA A 110 -7.63 27.35 -1.88
C ALA A 110 -8.33 26.50 -2.93
N ASP A 111 -7.62 26.15 -4.01
CA ASP A 111 -8.19 25.40 -5.12
C ASP A 111 -8.54 23.97 -4.70
N LYS A 112 -9.77 23.55 -5.03
CA LYS A 112 -10.24 22.19 -4.78
C LYS A 112 -9.63 21.23 -5.79
N LEU A 113 -9.02 20.15 -5.31
CA LEU A 113 -8.53 19.11 -6.21
C LEU A 113 -9.68 18.25 -6.74
N LEU A 114 -9.61 17.89 -8.03
CA LEU A 114 -10.54 16.97 -8.66
C LEU A 114 -10.11 15.53 -8.38
N LEU A 115 -10.46 15.04 -7.19
CA LEU A 115 -10.13 13.67 -6.78
C LEU A 115 -11.07 12.63 -7.41
N PRO A 116 -10.57 11.44 -7.77
CA PRO A 116 -11.41 10.33 -8.18
C PRO A 116 -12.27 9.81 -7.02
N LYS A 117 -13.39 9.15 -7.35
CA LYS A 117 -14.21 8.45 -6.36
C LYS A 117 -13.56 7.14 -5.94
N ALA A 118 -13.63 6.78 -4.65
CA ALA A 118 -13.06 5.55 -4.09
C ALA A 118 -13.39 4.29 -4.92
N GLY A 119 -14.66 4.06 -5.25
CA GLY A 119 -15.07 2.90 -6.05
C GLY A 119 -14.57 2.85 -7.50
N ARG A 120 -13.85 3.88 -7.97
CA ARG A 120 -13.27 3.96 -9.32
C ARG A 120 -11.75 4.11 -9.34
N VAL A 121 -11.08 4.28 -8.20
CA VAL A 121 -9.61 4.53 -8.19
C VAL A 121 -8.83 3.38 -8.79
N GLU A 122 -9.28 2.15 -8.56
CA GLU A 122 -8.67 0.93 -9.13
C GLU A 122 -9.08 0.65 -10.58
N GLN A 123 -9.83 1.56 -11.22
CA GLN A 123 -10.12 1.50 -12.66
C GLN A 123 -9.27 2.51 -13.44
N ILE A 124 -8.53 3.37 -12.75
CA ILE A 124 -7.67 4.37 -13.37
C ILE A 124 -6.51 3.63 -14.06
N PRO A 125 -6.26 3.87 -15.36
CA PRO A 125 -5.20 3.17 -16.09
C PRO A 125 -3.80 3.47 -15.57
N ASP A 126 -3.52 4.72 -15.23
CA ASP A 126 -2.22 5.17 -14.71
C ASP A 126 -2.41 6.06 -13.45
N PRO A 127 -2.63 5.44 -12.28
CA PRO A 127 -2.84 6.18 -11.04
C PRO A 127 -1.59 6.93 -10.59
N LYS A 128 -0.40 6.49 -11.00
CA LYS A 128 0.86 7.16 -10.70
C LYS A 128 0.96 8.51 -11.41
N GLN A 129 0.61 8.54 -12.69
CA GLN A 129 0.59 9.78 -13.45
C GLN A 129 -0.47 10.74 -12.89
N ILE A 130 -1.69 10.26 -12.59
CA ILE A 130 -2.73 11.09 -11.96
C ILE A 130 -2.27 11.65 -10.61
N LEU A 131 -1.61 10.83 -9.78
CA LEU A 131 -1.07 11.29 -8.50
C LEU A 131 -0.01 12.38 -8.69
N PHE A 132 0.86 12.23 -9.69
CA PHE A 132 1.86 13.25 -10.02
C PHE A 132 1.22 14.55 -10.48
N ASP A 133 0.17 14.50 -11.28
CA ASP A 133 -0.55 15.69 -11.75
C ASP A 133 -1.25 16.40 -10.59
N LEU A 134 -1.95 15.66 -9.71
CA LEU A 134 -2.53 16.21 -8.49
C LEU A 134 -1.50 16.89 -7.59
N LEU A 135 -0.30 16.30 -7.45
CA LEU A 135 0.79 16.88 -6.66
C LEU A 135 1.36 18.15 -7.31
N ARG A 136 1.44 18.21 -8.64
CA ARG A 136 1.85 19.41 -9.38
C ARG A 136 0.83 20.52 -9.17
N ASP A 137 -0.44 20.23 -9.39
CA ASP A 137 -1.54 21.18 -9.25
C ASP A 137 -1.61 21.71 -7.81
N ALA A 138 -1.57 20.82 -6.83
CA ALA A 138 -1.59 21.18 -5.42
C ALA A 138 -0.42 22.07 -5.01
N SER A 139 0.76 21.90 -5.62
CA SER A 139 1.95 22.69 -5.27
C SER A 139 1.79 24.18 -5.56
N GLY A 140 0.92 24.55 -6.51
CA GLY A 140 0.78 25.93 -7.01
C GLY A 140 2.05 26.48 -7.69
N LEU A 141 3.03 25.63 -7.98
CA LEU A 141 4.29 26.03 -8.61
C LEU A 141 4.15 26.10 -10.13
N THR A 142 4.86 27.04 -10.74
CA THR A 142 4.91 27.20 -12.19
C THR A 142 6.35 27.30 -12.70
N GLY A 143 6.54 27.13 -14.01
CA GLY A 143 7.83 27.32 -14.69
C GLY A 143 8.98 26.46 -14.13
N ALA A 144 10.15 27.07 -13.91
CA ALA A 144 11.34 26.37 -13.43
C ALA A 144 11.14 25.74 -12.04
N ARG A 145 10.36 26.37 -11.15
CA ARG A 145 10.11 25.86 -9.79
C ARG A 145 9.35 24.54 -9.82
N LEU A 146 8.40 24.40 -10.74
CA LEU A 146 7.65 23.14 -10.93
C LEU A 146 8.56 22.01 -11.41
N LYS A 147 9.55 22.30 -12.27
CA LYS A 147 10.53 21.29 -12.75
C LYS A 147 11.40 20.73 -11.63
N HIS A 148 11.64 21.49 -10.58
CA HIS A 148 12.43 21.06 -9.42
C HIS A 148 11.59 20.35 -8.34
N LEU A 149 10.27 20.26 -8.52
CA LEU A 149 9.39 19.53 -7.60
C LEU A 149 9.73 18.03 -7.65
N LYS A 150 10.22 17.50 -6.53
CA LYS A 150 10.61 16.09 -6.42
C LYS A 150 9.38 15.23 -6.12
N LEU A 151 8.61 14.90 -7.15
CA LEU A 151 7.33 14.18 -7.04
C LEU A 151 7.43 12.88 -6.25
N HIS A 152 8.47 12.07 -6.46
CA HIS A 152 8.68 10.85 -5.68
C HIS A 152 8.84 11.11 -4.18
N LYS A 153 9.49 12.23 -3.79
CA LYS A 153 9.56 12.62 -2.37
C LYS A 153 8.20 13.06 -1.84
N CYS A 154 7.39 13.73 -2.67
CA CYS A 154 6.03 14.09 -2.31
C CYS A 154 5.15 12.84 -2.13
N VAL A 155 5.24 11.83 -2.99
CA VAL A 155 4.50 10.56 -2.83
C VAL A 155 4.92 9.83 -1.54
N HIS A 156 6.23 9.75 -1.26
CA HIS A 156 6.70 9.17 -0.01
C HIS A 156 6.13 9.92 1.20
N ARG A 157 6.22 11.25 1.19
CA ARG A 157 5.67 12.10 2.24
C ARG A 157 4.15 11.95 2.38
N LEU A 158 3.42 11.87 1.28
CA LEU A 158 1.98 11.64 1.26
C LEU A 158 1.63 10.36 2.01
N SER A 159 2.31 9.25 1.73
CA SER A 159 2.07 7.98 2.40
C SER A 159 2.24 8.06 3.93
N THR A 160 3.11 8.95 4.41
CA THR A 160 3.36 9.17 5.84
C THR A 160 2.45 10.22 6.49
N LEU A 161 1.71 10.99 5.68
CA LEU A 161 0.82 12.06 6.15
C LEU A 161 -0.64 11.64 6.27
N ILE A 162 -1.01 10.53 5.64
CA ILE A 162 -2.34 9.97 5.77
C ILE A 162 -2.41 9.25 7.12
N ASP A 163 -3.13 9.85 8.05
CA ASP A 163 -3.35 9.30 9.40
C ASP A 163 -4.63 8.46 9.49
N ASP A 164 -5.54 8.60 8.51
CA ASP A 164 -6.77 7.83 8.39
C ASP A 164 -6.94 7.27 6.97
N PHE A 165 -6.96 5.94 6.84
CA PHE A 165 -7.19 5.25 5.57
C PHE A 165 -8.64 4.75 5.42
N SER A 166 -9.58 5.24 6.23
CA SER A 166 -11.00 4.85 6.18
C SER A 166 -11.64 5.02 4.80
N LEU A 167 -11.19 6.00 4.00
CA LEU A 167 -11.63 6.22 2.62
C LEU A 167 -11.37 5.01 1.70
N LEU A 168 -10.39 4.16 2.05
CA LEU A 168 -10.09 2.94 1.30
C LEU A 168 -11.16 1.86 1.44
N ARG A 169 -12.04 1.94 2.45
CA ARG A 169 -13.15 0.97 2.63
C ARG A 169 -14.19 1.01 1.49
N GLY A 170 -14.12 2.03 0.62
CA GLY A 170 -14.87 2.06 -0.64
C GLY A 170 -14.23 1.27 -1.79
N ILE A 171 -13.07 0.65 -1.57
CA ILE A 171 -12.27 -0.02 -2.60
C ILE A 171 -12.36 -1.54 -2.40
N PRO A 172 -12.80 -2.32 -3.42
CA PRO A 172 -12.97 -3.76 -3.28
C PRO A 172 -11.70 -4.52 -2.85
N ALA A 173 -10.53 -4.19 -3.40
CA ALA A 173 -9.29 -4.87 -3.02
C ALA A 173 -8.89 -4.62 -1.56
N PHE A 174 -9.10 -3.38 -1.08
CA PHE A 174 -8.85 -3.04 0.31
C PHE A 174 -9.80 -3.77 1.26
N ASN A 175 -11.08 -3.88 0.89
CA ASN A 175 -12.06 -4.62 1.69
C ASN A 175 -11.69 -6.10 1.83
N ARG A 176 -11.12 -6.71 0.77
CA ARG A 176 -10.63 -8.09 0.81
C ARG A 176 -9.45 -8.24 1.78
N LEU A 177 -8.49 -7.32 1.72
CA LEU A 177 -7.38 -7.24 2.66
C LEU A 177 -7.87 -7.09 4.12
N GLU A 178 -8.78 -6.14 4.38
CA GLU A 178 -9.33 -5.90 5.73
C GLU A 178 -10.10 -7.12 6.25
N SER A 179 -10.86 -7.80 5.38
CA SER A 179 -11.58 -9.02 5.74
C SER A 179 -10.65 -10.18 6.08
N GLU A 180 -9.59 -10.39 5.30
CA GLU A 180 -8.60 -11.45 5.54
C GLU A 180 -7.81 -11.19 6.84
N LEU A 181 -7.49 -9.92 7.11
CA LEU A 181 -6.87 -9.54 8.37
C LEU A 181 -7.77 -9.83 9.57
N LEU A 182 -9.03 -9.40 9.52
CA LEU A 182 -9.99 -9.62 10.62
C LEU A 182 -10.18 -11.10 10.92
N GLN A 183 -10.30 -11.94 9.89
CA GLN A 183 -10.37 -13.40 10.06
C GLN A 183 -9.12 -13.97 10.71
N THR A 184 -7.95 -13.47 10.31
CA THR A 184 -6.66 -13.89 10.88
C THR A 184 -6.57 -13.51 12.36
N ILE A 185 -6.89 -12.26 12.71
CA ILE A 185 -6.91 -11.77 14.09
C ILE A 185 -7.81 -12.64 14.96
N GLN A 186 -9.02 -12.93 14.50
CA GLN A 186 -9.97 -13.77 15.22
C GLN A 186 -9.43 -15.20 15.41
N THR A 187 -8.84 -15.77 14.38
CA THR A 187 -8.29 -17.14 14.42
C THR A 187 -7.10 -17.26 15.36
N GLN A 188 -6.25 -16.24 15.43
CA GLN A 188 -5.07 -16.19 16.30
C GLN A 188 -5.38 -15.69 17.72
N GLY A 189 -6.57 -15.14 17.95
CA GLY A 189 -6.97 -14.60 19.25
C GLY A 189 -6.30 -13.27 19.61
N TRP A 190 -5.93 -12.46 18.62
CA TRP A 190 -5.28 -11.15 18.81
C TRP A 190 -6.27 -10.01 19.06
N ILE A 191 -7.27 -10.25 19.90
CA ILE A 191 -8.38 -9.31 20.20
C ILE A 191 -7.98 -8.35 21.32
#